data_AF-A0A7V4LP99-F1
#
_entry.id   AF-A0A7V4LP99-F1
#
_cell.length_a   1.000
_cell.length_b   1.000
_cell.length_c   1.000
_cell.angle_alpha   90.00
_cell.angle_beta   90.00
_cell.angle_gamma   90.00
#
_symmetry.space_group_name_H-M   'P 1'
#
loop_
_entity.id
_entity.type
_entity.pdbx_description
1 polymer ?
#
loop_
_entity_poly.entity_id
_entity_poly.type
_entity_poly.pdbx_seq_one_letter_code
_entity_poly.pdbx_strand_id
1 'polypeptide(L)' 'MSSYSFSERHIGPGKEDLPRMLEKIGVSSLDELIDKTVPPSIRLSKKPDTGKGMSEAEYLERLREIASKNQIFRSYIG' A
#
# COMPACT_ATOMS: atom_id res chain seq x y z
N MET A 1 -2.58 -21.53 3.92
CA MET A 1 -1.81 -20.45 3.25
C MET A 1 -2.08 -19.18 4.00
N SER A 2 -1.03 -18.47 4.43
CA SER A 2 -1.16 -17.37 5.40
C SER A 2 -1.94 -16.20 4.78
N SER A 3 -3.09 -15.89 5.36
CA SER A 3 -4.08 -14.90 4.90
C SER A 3 -3.74 -13.46 5.33
N TYR A 4 -2.46 -13.11 5.48
CA TYR A 4 -2.05 -11.77 5.90
C TYR A 4 -2.00 -10.84 4.70
N SER A 5 -2.58 -9.64 4.83
CA SER A 5 -2.47 -8.60 3.81
C SER A 5 -1.08 -7.99 3.85
N PHE A 6 -0.47 -7.68 2.70
CA PHE A 6 0.79 -6.93 2.63
C PHE A 6 0.72 -5.63 3.45
N SER A 7 -0.44 -4.96 3.45
CA SER A 7 -0.65 -3.72 4.22
C SER A 7 -0.41 -3.89 5.72
N GLU A 8 -0.70 -5.06 6.29
CA GLU A 8 -0.49 -5.34 7.73
C GLU A 8 0.98 -5.52 8.07
N ARG A 9 1.81 -5.93 7.10
CA ARG A 9 3.27 -6.01 7.26
C ARG A 9 3.99 -4.72 6.91
N HIS A 10 3.38 -3.89 6.07
CA HIS A 10 3.94 -2.64 5.58
C HIS A 10 3.63 -1.45 6.50
N ILE A 11 2.39 -1.37 7.02
CA ILE A 11 1.96 -0.29 7.91
C ILE A 11 2.37 -0.64 9.33
N GLY A 12 3.35 0.09 9.86
CA GLY A 12 3.92 -0.14 11.19
C GLY A 12 2.91 -0.01 12.34
N PRO A 13 2.15 1.10 12.44
CA PRO A 13 1.16 1.27 13.51
C PRO A 13 0.07 0.19 13.46
N GLY A 14 0.00 -0.60 14.53
CA GLY A 14 -0.98 -1.66 14.68
C GLY A 14 -2.33 -1.16 15.20
N LYS A 15 -3.22 -2.12 15.49
CA LYS A 15 -4.56 -1.84 16.02
C LYS A 15 -4.55 -1.11 17.37
N GLU A 16 -3.50 -1.26 18.17
CA GLU A 16 -3.36 -0.60 19.47
C GLU A 16 -2.67 0.76 19.38
N ASP A 17 -1.84 0.98 18.37
CA ASP A 17 -1.08 2.22 18.21
C ASP A 17 -1.95 3.34 17.64
N LEU A 18 -2.77 3.02 16.63
CA LEU A 18 -3.59 4.00 15.94
C LEU A 18 -4.52 4.78 16.91
N PRO A 19 -5.28 4.14 17.83
CA PRO A 19 -6.10 4.87 18.79
C PRO A 19 -5.29 5.80 19.70
N ARG A 20 -4.14 5.33 20.21
CA ARG A 20 -3.26 6.13 21.09
C ARG A 20 -2.70 7.36 20.36
N MET A 21 -2.33 7.20 19.10
CA MET A 21 -1.85 8.31 18.27
C MET A 21 -2.95 9.35 18.02
N LEU A 22 -4.15 8.90 17.65
CA LEU A 22 -5.29 9.80 17.39
C LEU A 22 -5.71 10.56 18.65
N GLU A 23 -5.73 9.89 19.81
CA GLU A 23 -5.98 10.53 21.10
C GLU A 23 -4.95 11.64 21.39
N LYS A 24 -3.66 11.36 21.17
CA LYS A 24 -2.59 12.34 21.38
C LYS A 24 -2.72 13.56 20.48
N ILE A 25 -3.20 13.37 19.25
CA ILE A 25 -3.45 14.43 18.28
C ILE A 25 -4.75 15.19 18.61
N GLY A 26 -5.69 14.58 19.33
CA GLY A 26 -6.97 15.18 19.70
C GLY A 26 -8.04 15.06 18.61
N VAL A 27 -8.03 13.95 17.87
CA VAL A 27 -9.03 13.62 16.84
C VAL A 27 -9.62 12.23 17.08
N SER A 28 -10.84 12.02 16.64
CA SER A 28 -11.61 10.78 16.87
C SER A 28 -11.37 9.69 15.82
N SER A 29 -10.84 10.05 14.64
CA SER A 29 -10.63 9.11 13.53
C SER A 29 -9.54 9.57 12.57
N LEU A 30 -9.07 8.63 11.74
CA LEU A 30 -8.16 8.93 10.64
C LEU A 30 -8.83 9.83 9.59
N ASP A 31 -10.12 9.66 9.34
CA ASP A 31 -10.87 10.52 8.39
C ASP A 31 -10.93 11.97 8.89
N GLU A 32 -11.24 12.18 10.17
CA GLU A 32 -11.21 13.51 10.79
C GLU A 32 -9.83 14.16 10.70
N LEU A 33 -8.76 13.37 10.92
CA LEU A 33 -7.40 13.84 10.78
C LEU A 33 -7.12 14.33 9.35
N ILE A 34 -7.53 13.55 8.34
CA ILE A 34 -7.31 13.93 6.94
C ILE A 34 -8.16 15.16 6.58
N ASP A 35 -9.41 15.24 7.05
CA ASP A 35 -10.30 16.39 6.80
C ASP A 35 -9.73 17.71 7.34
N LYS A 36 -9.09 17.68 8.52
CA LYS A 36 -8.43 18.86 9.10
C LYS A 36 -7.09 19.19 8.45
N THR A 37 -6.48 18.25 7.73
CA THR A 37 -5.12 18.39 7.18
C THR A 37 -5.12 18.76 5.69
N VAL A 38 -6.02 18.16 4.90
CA VAL A 38 -6.01 18.31 3.43
C VAL A 38 -7.26 19.06 2.96
N PRO A 39 -7.12 20.24 2.32
CA PRO A 39 -8.27 21.01 1.83
C PRO A 39 -9.16 20.19 0.88
N PRO A 40 -10.49 20.19 1.08
CA PRO A 40 -11.41 19.41 0.24
C PRO A 40 -11.32 19.72 -1.25
N SER A 41 -10.99 20.97 -1.62
CA SER A 41 -10.90 21.44 -3.01
C SER A 41 -9.83 20.75 -3.85
N ILE A 42 -8.84 20.10 -3.22
CA ILE A 42 -7.74 19.40 -3.90
C ILE A 42 -7.75 17.89 -3.65
N ARG A 43 -8.75 17.37 -2.94
CA ARG A 43 -8.84 15.92 -2.67
C ARG A 43 -9.46 15.19 -3.85
N LEU A 44 -8.97 13.97 -4.08
CA LEU A 44 -9.56 13.07 -5.06
C LEU A 44 -11.00 12.73 -4.65
N SER A 45 -11.95 12.95 -5.58
CA SER A 45 -13.38 12.65 -5.36
C SER A 45 -13.70 11.16 -5.38
N LYS A 46 -12.79 10.34 -5.91
CA LYS A 46 -12.92 8.89 -6.05
C LYS A 46 -11.56 8.23 -5.78
N LYS A 47 -11.59 6.98 -5.32
CA LYS A 47 -10.36 6.18 -5.16
C LYS A 47 -9.68 6.00 -6.52
N PRO A 48 -8.34 6.01 -6.59
CA PRO A 48 -7.62 5.65 -7.80
C PRO A 48 -8.01 4.24 -8.29
N ASP A 49 -8.15 4.07 -9.59
CA ASP A 49 -8.41 2.76 -10.19
C ASP A 49 -7.10 1.98 -10.36
N THR A 50 -6.72 1.23 -9.33
CA THR A 50 -5.48 0.44 -9.30
C THR A 50 -5.73 -1.07 -9.41
N GLY A 51 -6.99 -1.49 -9.63
CA GLY A 51 -7.39 -2.89 -9.50
C GLY A 51 -7.33 -3.39 -8.04
N LYS A 52 -7.49 -4.71 -7.87
CA LYS A 52 -7.44 -5.36 -6.56
C LYS A 52 -5.99 -5.56 -6.10
N GLY A 53 -5.73 -5.40 -4.81
CA GLY A 53 -4.45 -5.78 -4.21
C GLY A 53 -4.18 -7.27 -4.38
N MET A 54 -2.91 -7.63 -4.49
CA MET A 54 -2.42 -9.01 -4.51
C MET A 54 -1.78 -9.34 -3.16
N SER A 55 -1.86 -10.58 -2.73
CA SER A 55 -1.00 -11.07 -1.65
C SER A 55 0.47 -11.05 -2.09
N GLU A 56 1.39 -11.07 -1.12
CA GLU A 56 2.83 -11.13 -1.41
C GLU A 56 3.20 -12.36 -2.25
N ALA A 57 2.56 -13.50 -1.98
CA ALA A 57 2.80 -14.75 -2.71
C ALA A 57 2.35 -14.66 -4.17
N GLU A 58 1.12 -14.20 -4.42
CA GLU A 58 0.57 -13.99 -5.77
C GLU A 58 1.41 -12.97 -6.55
N TYR A 59 1.85 -11.90 -5.87
CA TYR A 59 2.69 -10.88 -6.49
C TYR A 59 4.04 -11.46 -6.95
N LEU A 60 4.70 -12.28 -6.12
CA LEU A 60 5.97 -12.93 -6.48
C LEU A 60 5.80 -13.93 -7.62
N GLU A 61 4.72 -14.70 -7.65
CA GLU A 61 4.41 -15.61 -8.75
C GLU A 61 4.25 -14.84 -10.06
N ARG A 62 3.38 -13.83 -10.08
CA ARG A 62 3.17 -12.96 -11.25
C ARG A 62 4.46 -12.29 -11.71
N LEU A 63 5.29 -11.83 -10.78
CA LEU A 63 6.55 -11.18 -11.12
C LEU A 63 7.53 -12.16 -11.80
N ARG A 64 7.58 -13.42 -11.35
CA ARG A 64 8.39 -14.47 -12.00
C ARG A 64 7.90 -14.77 -13.42
N GLU A 65 6.59 -14.80 -13.64
CA GLU A 65 6.01 -14.98 -14.99
C GLU A 65 6.35 -13.82 -15.94
N ILE A 66 6.40 -12.59 -15.42
CA ILE A 66 6.82 -11.44 -16.23
C ILE A 66 8.33 -11.51 -16.50
N ALA A 67 9.12 -11.81 -15.47
CA ALA A 67 10.57 -11.87 -15.57
C ALA A 67 11.06 -13.00 -16.50
N SER A 68 10.34 -14.12 -16.58
CA SER A 68 10.69 -15.25 -17.47
C SER A 68 10.59 -14.91 -18.97
N LYS A 69 9.93 -13.80 -19.31
CA LYS A 69 9.86 -13.29 -20.68
C LYS A 69 11.13 -12.53 -21.10
N ASN A 70 11.98 -12.16 -20.13
CA ASN A 70 13.25 -11.52 -20.44
C ASN A 70 14.23 -12.53 -21.04
N GLN A 71 15.05 -12.06 -21.97
CA GLN A 71 16.12 -12.85 -22.56
C GLN A 71 17.46 -12.44 -21.95
N ILE A 72 18.15 -13.40 -21.36
CA ILE A 72 19.46 -13.17 -20.75
C ILE A 72 20.52 -13.34 -21.84
N PHE A 73 21.09 -12.22 -22.29
CA PHE A 73 22.17 -12.19 -23.27
C PHE A 73 23.53 -11.93 -22.61
N ARG A 74 24.58 -12.43 -23.26
CA ARG A 74 25.91 -11.85 -23.11
C ARG A 74 25.94 -10.58 -23.96
N SER A 75 25.87 -9.43 -23.31
CA SER A 75 25.78 -8.13 -23.98
C SER A 75 27.17 -7.50 -24.12
N TYR A 76 27.58 -7.23 -25.37
CA TYR A 76 28.82 -6.53 -25.74
C TYR A 76 28.50 -5.18 -26.39
N ILE A 77 27.59 -4.43 -25.77
CA ILE A 77 27.13 -3.12 -26.27
C ILE A 77 28.23 -2.05 -26.08
N GLY A 78 29.18 -2.32 -25.18
CA GLY A 78 30.45 -1.65 -25.02
C GLY A 78 31.52 -2.64 -24.59
#